data_AF-A0A6I4TSJ8-F1
#
_entry.id   AF-A0A6I4TSJ8-F1
#
_cell.length_a   1.000
_cell.length_b   1.000
_cell.length_c   1.000
_cell.angle_alpha   90.00
_cell.angle_beta   90.00
_cell.angle_gamma   90.00
#
_symmetry.space_group_name_H-M   'P 1'
#
loop_
_entity.id
_entity.type
_entity.pdbx_description
1 polymer ?
#
loop_
_entity_poly.entity_id
_entity_poly.type
_entity_poly.pdbx_seq_one_letter_code
_entity_poly.pdbx_strand_id
1 'polypeptide(L)'
;MTDSANGTRGSMVVDVAIIGAGPAGLTAAYLLTKAGKTVAIIEKDATYVGGISRTVEHEGYRFDIGGHRFFSKSQQVVDLWNEILPDDFIQRPRMSRIYYEGKFYSYPLRAFEALGNLGVLRSTACMVSYLWSKLFPIKDVKSFEDWTSNQFGKKLYSIFFKTYTEKVWGMPCNEMSADWAAQRIKGLSLWGAVVDGLKRSLGLNKRPNDGQAVKTLLESFRYPRLGPGMMWDAARDKVEATGSRVHMNHALKQLASDGQGGWRMTATGPDGDVVIQAAHAISSAPMRELAARLHPLPATTINASQLKYRDFLTVALMIRSDDLFPDNWIYIHDSKVSVGRVQNFRSWSPEMVPDPDVACVGLEYFCFEGDGLWSRSDDALVALATQEMEILGLLDPKDVIGGAVVRQEKAYPVYDETYAANVDAMRHELEERHPTLHLVGRNGMHRYNNQDHAMMTAMLTVENILAGERIYDTWCVNEDAEYHEAGDEGAERTLPAARAVTADQAAALASVRDVPERIAAADTTRQAA
;
A
#
# COMPACT_ATOMS: atom_id res chain seq x y z
N MET A 1 -45.38 -37.72 8.09
CA MET A 1 -43.98 -37.81 8.57
C MET A 1 -43.10 -38.14 7.40
N THR A 2 -42.39 -37.14 6.89
CA THR A 2 -40.97 -37.16 6.50
C THR A 2 -40.68 -35.77 5.98
N ASP A 3 -39.94 -35.04 6.81
CA ASP A 3 -39.54 -33.64 6.69
C ASP A 3 -38.85 -33.34 5.36
N SER A 4 -39.33 -32.30 4.68
CA SER A 4 -38.60 -31.60 3.64
C SER A 4 -37.62 -30.64 4.32
N ALA A 5 -36.37 -31.05 4.50
CA ALA A 5 -35.33 -30.22 5.08
C ALA A 5 -34.90 -29.10 4.12
N ASN A 6 -35.24 -27.87 4.52
CA ASN A 6 -34.81 -26.59 3.95
C ASN A 6 -33.28 -26.46 3.91
N GLY A 7 -32.74 -26.02 2.78
CA GLY A 7 -31.31 -25.92 2.49
C GLY A 7 -30.56 -24.71 3.06
N THR A 8 -30.70 -24.39 4.35
CA THR A 8 -29.74 -23.51 5.05
C THR A 8 -28.60 -24.35 5.61
N ARG A 9 -27.53 -24.53 4.84
CA ARG A 9 -26.28 -25.14 5.33
C ARG A 9 -25.63 -24.20 6.37
N GLY A 10 -25.80 -24.55 7.64
CA GLY A 10 -24.92 -24.27 8.78
C GLY A 10 -24.61 -22.81 9.12
N SER A 11 -25.34 -22.22 10.07
CA SER A 11 -24.83 -21.08 10.84
C SER A 11 -23.63 -21.54 11.68
N MET A 12 -22.53 -20.80 11.67
CA MET A 12 -21.36 -21.07 12.51
C MET A 12 -21.16 -19.97 13.55
N VAL A 13 -20.65 -20.34 14.71
CA VAL A 13 -20.34 -19.40 15.81
C VAL A 13 -18.83 -19.42 16.02
N VAL A 14 -18.22 -18.23 16.02
CA VAL A 14 -16.79 -18.02 16.22
C VAL A 14 -16.55 -16.85 17.18
N ASP A 15 -15.34 -16.68 17.68
CA ASP A 15 -14.98 -15.51 18.48
C ASP A 15 -14.89 -14.27 17.58
N VAL A 16 -14.29 -14.40 16.40
CA VAL A 16 -14.02 -13.29 15.49
C VAL A 16 -14.37 -13.62 14.02
N ALA A 17 -15.22 -12.79 13.42
CA ALA A 17 -15.49 -12.80 11.99
C ALA A 17 -14.57 -11.82 11.26
N ILE A 18 -13.93 -12.23 10.17
CA ILE A 18 -12.94 -11.42 9.45
C ILE A 18 -13.36 -11.26 7.98
N ILE A 19 -13.38 -10.01 7.51
CA ILE A 19 -13.70 -9.66 6.11
C ILE A 19 -12.39 -9.32 5.37
N GLY A 20 -12.04 -10.18 4.43
CA GLY A 20 -10.86 -10.10 3.56
C GLY A 20 -9.68 -10.92 4.08
N ALA A 21 -9.09 -11.73 3.20
CA ALA A 21 -7.90 -12.54 3.44
C ALA A 21 -6.62 -11.85 2.89
N GLY A 22 -6.54 -10.52 3.01
CA GLY A 22 -5.31 -9.75 2.75
C GLY A 22 -4.34 -9.76 3.93
N PRO A 23 -3.22 -9.00 3.86
CA PRO A 23 -2.19 -8.99 4.90
C PRO A 23 -2.73 -8.70 6.30
N ALA A 24 -3.61 -7.72 6.45
CA ALA A 24 -4.21 -7.38 7.73
C ALA A 24 -5.14 -8.49 8.26
N GLY A 25 -6.02 -9.02 7.41
CA GLY A 25 -6.97 -10.07 7.80
C GLY A 25 -6.29 -11.38 8.19
N LEU A 26 -5.32 -11.84 7.39
CA LEU A 26 -4.55 -13.06 7.68
C LEU A 26 -3.64 -12.89 8.89
N THR A 27 -3.04 -11.71 9.09
CA THR A 27 -2.28 -11.42 10.32
C THR A 27 -3.15 -11.50 11.56
N ALA A 28 -4.34 -10.88 11.52
CA ALA A 28 -5.29 -10.95 12.63
C ALA A 28 -5.71 -12.40 12.90
N ALA A 29 -6.10 -13.14 11.87
CA ALA A 29 -6.51 -14.54 11.98
C ALA A 29 -5.42 -15.43 12.57
N TYR A 30 -4.19 -15.30 12.07
CA TYR A 30 -3.04 -16.07 12.55
C TYR A 30 -2.77 -15.83 14.04
N LEU A 31 -2.74 -14.56 14.47
CA LEU A 31 -2.47 -14.23 15.87
C LEU A 31 -3.63 -14.62 16.81
N LEU A 32 -4.89 -14.44 16.38
CA LEU A 32 -6.06 -14.84 17.15
C LEU A 32 -6.13 -16.36 17.34
N THR A 33 -5.90 -17.12 16.27
CA THR A 33 -5.87 -18.59 16.35
C THR A 33 -4.73 -19.12 17.19
N LYS A 34 -3.54 -18.49 17.10
CA LYS A 34 -2.41 -18.77 18.00
C LYS A 34 -2.75 -18.50 19.47
N ALA A 35 -3.59 -17.50 19.75
CA ALA A 35 -4.11 -17.20 21.09
C ALA A 35 -5.31 -18.09 21.51
N GLY A 36 -5.66 -19.11 20.72
CA GLY A 36 -6.73 -20.06 21.02
C GLY A 36 -8.14 -19.55 20.72
N LYS A 37 -8.28 -18.45 19.96
CA LYS A 37 -9.58 -17.95 19.49
C LYS A 37 -10.00 -18.64 18.20
N THR A 38 -11.31 -18.84 18.05
CA THR A 38 -11.93 -19.35 16.82
C THR A 38 -12.20 -18.21 15.86
N VAL A 39 -11.85 -18.38 14.58
CA VAL A 39 -12.05 -17.35 13.55
C VAL A 39 -12.70 -17.92 12.29
N ALA A 40 -13.43 -17.07 11.58
CA ALA A 40 -13.90 -17.34 10.23
C ALA A 40 -13.58 -16.15 9.33
N ILE A 41 -12.88 -16.40 8.22
CA ILE A 41 -12.53 -15.38 7.23
C ILE A 41 -13.40 -15.57 5.99
N ILE A 42 -13.86 -14.48 5.39
CA ILE A 42 -14.43 -14.48 4.03
C ILE A 42 -13.50 -13.74 3.06
N GLU A 43 -13.31 -14.30 1.88
CA GLU A 43 -12.52 -13.70 0.79
C GLU A 43 -13.31 -13.79 -0.52
N LYS A 44 -13.41 -12.66 -1.23
CA LYS A 44 -14.14 -12.56 -2.49
C LYS A 44 -13.35 -13.22 -3.63
N ASP A 45 -12.03 -13.16 -3.60
CA ASP A 45 -11.19 -13.86 -4.57
C ASP A 45 -11.42 -15.37 -4.49
N ALA A 46 -11.53 -16.01 -5.65
CA ALA A 46 -11.85 -17.44 -5.74
C ALA A 46 -10.60 -18.33 -5.63
N THR A 47 -9.42 -17.78 -5.86
CA THR A 47 -8.17 -18.54 -6.02
C THR A 47 -7.11 -18.11 -5.02
N TYR A 48 -6.94 -16.80 -4.84
CA TYR A 48 -5.77 -16.27 -4.16
C TYR A 48 -6.12 -15.58 -2.84
N VAL A 49 -5.32 -15.85 -1.81
CA VAL A 49 -5.26 -15.01 -0.62
C VAL A 49 -4.15 -13.96 -0.77
N GLY A 50 -4.02 -13.06 0.20
CA GLY A 50 -3.03 -11.98 0.20
C GLY A 50 -3.56 -10.66 -0.39
N GLY A 51 -4.80 -10.62 -0.87
CA GLY A 51 -5.43 -9.38 -1.37
C GLY A 51 -4.58 -8.71 -2.45
N ILE A 52 -4.23 -7.43 -2.26
CA ILE A 52 -3.34 -6.69 -3.19
C ILE A 52 -1.91 -7.27 -3.18
N SER A 53 -1.47 -7.89 -2.08
CA SER A 53 -0.16 -8.54 -1.96
C SER A 53 -0.17 -10.00 -2.40
N ARG A 54 -1.12 -10.40 -3.25
CA ARG A 54 -1.12 -11.73 -3.87
C ARG A 54 -0.11 -11.81 -5.02
N THR A 55 0.27 -13.04 -5.34
CA THR A 55 1.00 -13.38 -6.56
C THR A 55 0.07 -14.22 -7.44
N VAL A 56 -0.09 -13.80 -8.70
CA VAL A 56 -0.90 -14.51 -9.69
C VAL A 56 0.00 -15.42 -10.52
N GLU A 57 -0.49 -16.61 -10.85
CA GLU A 57 0.16 -17.54 -11.77
C GLU A 57 -0.59 -17.59 -13.11
N HIS A 58 0.16 -17.58 -14.21
CA HIS A 58 -0.31 -17.90 -15.55
C HIS A 58 0.75 -18.71 -16.29
N GLU A 59 0.42 -19.95 -16.68
CA GLU A 59 1.33 -20.85 -17.41
C GLU A 59 2.70 -21.05 -16.71
N GLY A 60 2.69 -21.12 -15.38
CA GLY A 60 3.90 -21.21 -14.55
C GLY A 60 4.61 -19.87 -14.29
N TYR A 61 4.36 -18.83 -15.09
CA TYR A 61 4.86 -17.48 -14.85
C TYR A 61 4.10 -16.83 -13.68
N ARG A 62 4.84 -16.18 -12.79
CA ARG A 62 4.31 -15.52 -11.59
C ARG A 62 4.51 -14.03 -11.66
N PHE A 63 3.51 -13.28 -11.24
CA PHE A 63 3.58 -11.82 -11.18
C PHE A 63 2.69 -11.25 -10.08
N ASP A 64 3.19 -10.17 -9.49
CA ASP A 64 2.54 -9.49 -8.37
C ASP A 64 1.68 -8.34 -8.85
N ILE A 65 0.67 -7.98 -8.03
CA ILE A 65 -0.19 -6.84 -8.27
C ILE A 65 0.48 -5.57 -7.73
N GLY A 66 1.55 -5.16 -8.40
CA GLY A 66 2.45 -4.10 -7.91
C GLY A 66 3.67 -4.67 -7.18
N GLY A 67 4.72 -3.86 -7.03
CA GLY A 67 5.99 -4.30 -6.43
C GLY A 67 5.92 -4.37 -4.90
N HIS A 68 6.01 -5.57 -4.35
CA HIS A 68 5.88 -5.84 -2.91
C HIS A 68 7.19 -6.33 -2.32
N ARG A 69 8.00 -5.40 -1.82
CA ARG A 69 9.19 -5.73 -1.04
C ARG A 69 8.81 -6.01 0.42
N PHE A 70 9.50 -6.95 1.05
CA PHE A 70 9.43 -7.16 2.49
C PHE A 70 10.54 -6.36 3.17
N PHE A 71 10.13 -5.32 3.87
CA PHE A 71 10.96 -4.50 4.72
C PHE A 71 10.09 -3.89 5.81
N SER A 72 10.55 -3.96 7.05
CA SER A 72 9.89 -3.32 8.19
C SER A 72 10.92 -2.85 9.19
N LYS A 73 10.67 -1.70 9.81
CA LYS A 73 11.43 -1.25 10.98
C LYS A 73 10.97 -1.93 12.26
N SER A 74 9.71 -2.36 12.32
CA SER A 74 9.15 -3.08 13.46
C SER A 74 9.72 -4.49 13.51
N GLN A 75 10.44 -4.78 14.60
CA GLN A 75 10.96 -6.12 14.86
C GLN A 75 9.81 -7.14 14.97
N GLN A 76 8.66 -6.76 15.54
CA GLN A 76 7.54 -7.68 15.69
C GLN A 76 6.96 -8.13 14.34
N VAL A 77 6.91 -7.23 13.35
CA VAL A 77 6.50 -7.60 11.98
C VAL A 77 7.51 -8.54 11.34
N VAL A 78 8.81 -8.26 11.51
CA VAL A 78 9.90 -9.10 10.97
C VAL A 78 9.90 -10.49 11.61
N ASP A 79 9.70 -10.57 12.93
CA ASP A 79 9.60 -11.83 13.66
C ASP A 79 8.40 -12.64 13.18
N LEU A 80 7.27 -11.98 12.93
CA LEU A 80 6.08 -12.63 12.41
C LEU A 80 6.28 -13.15 10.98
N TRP A 81 7.01 -12.42 10.13
CA TRP A 81 7.43 -12.92 8.82
C TRP A 81 8.27 -14.19 8.93
N ASN A 82 9.27 -14.20 9.81
CA ASN A 82 10.13 -15.35 10.05
C ASN A 82 9.36 -16.55 10.64
N GLU A 83 8.35 -16.29 11.47
CA GLU A 83 7.53 -17.34 12.07
C GLU A 83 6.58 -17.99 11.05
N ILE A 84 5.99 -17.18 10.16
CA ILE A 84 5.07 -17.67 9.14
C ILE A 84 5.83 -18.34 7.99
N LEU A 85 6.92 -17.72 7.51
CA LEU A 85 7.70 -18.20 6.37
C LEU A 85 9.20 -18.25 6.72
N PRO A 86 9.66 -19.29 7.44
CA PRO A 86 11.03 -19.33 7.97
C PRO A 86 12.11 -19.50 6.91
N ASP A 87 11.86 -20.29 5.86
CA ASP A 87 12.92 -20.81 4.99
C ASP A 87 12.92 -20.22 3.56
N ASP A 88 11.87 -19.52 3.16
CA ASP A 88 11.64 -19.15 1.75
C ASP A 88 11.84 -17.67 1.43
N PHE A 89 12.46 -16.90 2.33
CA PHE A 89 12.90 -15.54 2.01
C PHE A 89 14.28 -15.54 1.36
N ILE A 90 14.37 -14.77 0.28
CA ILE A 90 15.61 -14.44 -0.44
C ILE A 90 15.93 -12.96 -0.29
N GLN A 91 17.23 -12.64 -0.29
CA GLN A 91 17.70 -11.25 -0.32
C GLN A 91 17.85 -10.79 -1.76
N ARG A 92 17.30 -9.61 -2.08
CA ARG A 92 17.42 -9.02 -3.42
C ARG A 92 18.04 -7.64 -3.37
N PRO A 93 19.01 -7.34 -4.25
CA PRO A 93 19.51 -5.98 -4.38
C PRO A 93 18.37 -5.09 -4.87
N ARG A 94 18.28 -3.89 -4.33
CA ARG A 94 17.31 -2.91 -4.79
C ARG A 94 17.87 -2.18 -5.99
N MET A 95 17.23 -2.36 -7.14
CA MET A 95 17.48 -1.58 -8.34
C MET A 95 16.19 -0.99 -8.87
N SER A 96 16.08 0.34 -8.78
CA SER A 96 14.99 1.07 -9.41
C SER A 96 15.45 2.40 -10.01
N ARG A 97 14.81 2.78 -11.13
CA ARG A 97 15.15 3.98 -11.89
C ARG A 97 13.88 4.67 -12.40
N ILE A 98 14.02 5.94 -12.77
CA ILE A 98 13.01 6.72 -13.49
C ILE A 98 13.39 6.69 -14.97
N TYR A 99 12.43 6.44 -15.86
CA TYR A 99 12.58 6.54 -17.30
C TYR A 99 11.82 7.77 -17.82
N TYR A 100 12.53 8.63 -18.55
CA TYR A 100 11.98 9.84 -19.15
C TYR A 100 12.72 10.18 -20.46
N GLU A 101 11.98 10.34 -21.56
CA GLU A 101 12.48 10.74 -22.88
C GLU A 101 13.74 9.96 -23.34
N GLY A 102 13.71 8.62 -23.26
CA GLY A 102 14.84 7.79 -23.74
C GLY A 102 15.98 7.64 -22.74
N LYS A 103 15.88 8.20 -21.53
CA LYS A 103 16.95 8.19 -20.53
C LYS A 103 16.49 7.62 -19.20
N PHE A 104 17.41 6.90 -18.57
CA PHE A 104 17.28 6.46 -17.19
C PHE A 104 17.88 7.48 -16.23
N TYR A 105 17.20 7.66 -15.10
CA TYR A 105 17.60 8.51 -14.00
C TYR A 105 17.57 7.70 -12.71
N SER A 106 18.54 7.93 -11.80
CA SER A 106 18.54 7.30 -10.48
C SER A 106 17.24 7.60 -9.71
N TYR A 107 16.75 6.62 -8.95
CA TYR A 107 15.72 6.82 -7.94
C TYR A 107 16.31 6.72 -6.53
N PRO A 108 16.04 7.70 -5.64
CA PRO A 108 15.46 9.01 -5.87
C PRO A 108 16.30 9.87 -6.81
N LEU A 109 15.62 10.85 -7.40
CA LEU A 109 16.21 11.72 -8.41
C LEU A 109 17.45 12.45 -7.87
N ARG A 110 18.60 12.20 -8.49
CA ARG A 110 19.85 12.90 -8.20
C ARG A 110 19.92 14.19 -9.01
N ALA A 111 19.92 15.34 -8.34
CA ALA A 111 19.81 16.65 -8.99
C ALA A 111 20.85 16.88 -10.11
N PHE A 112 22.13 16.60 -9.89
CA PHE A 112 23.17 16.81 -10.90
C PHE A 112 23.07 15.87 -12.10
N GLU A 113 22.71 14.60 -11.85
CA GLU A 113 22.45 13.62 -12.93
C GLU A 113 21.25 14.08 -13.76
N ALA A 114 20.16 14.48 -13.09
CA ALA A 114 18.95 14.97 -13.74
C ALA A 114 19.24 16.19 -14.62
N LEU A 115 19.95 17.19 -14.08
CA LEU A 115 20.33 18.38 -14.82
C LEU A 115 21.33 18.08 -15.95
N GLY A 116 22.23 17.10 -15.77
CA GLY A 116 23.11 16.66 -16.85
C GLY A 116 22.31 16.05 -18.00
N ASN A 117 21.43 15.10 -17.69
CA ASN A 117 20.62 14.37 -18.66
C ASN A 117 19.59 15.25 -19.39
N LEU A 118 19.06 16.29 -18.75
CA LEU A 118 18.13 17.25 -19.37
C LEU A 118 18.80 18.21 -20.37
N GLY A 119 20.12 18.36 -20.31
CA GLY A 119 20.87 19.29 -21.14
C GLY A 119 20.81 20.74 -20.64
N VAL A 120 21.78 21.55 -21.08
CA VAL A 120 22.07 22.89 -20.51
C VAL A 120 20.84 23.80 -20.48
N LEU A 121 20.11 23.93 -21.59
CA LEU A 121 18.98 24.88 -21.69
C LEU A 121 17.85 24.56 -20.71
N ARG A 122 17.41 23.29 -20.65
CA ARG A 122 16.33 22.86 -19.75
C ARG A 122 16.78 22.93 -18.28
N SER A 123 18.04 22.62 -18.02
CA SER A 123 18.62 22.69 -16.68
C SER A 123 18.74 24.11 -16.16
N THR A 124 19.17 25.06 -17.00
CA THR A 124 19.15 26.49 -16.66
C THR A 124 17.72 26.95 -16.36
N ALA A 125 16.73 26.55 -17.17
CA ALA A 125 15.33 26.89 -16.92
C ALA A 125 14.81 26.31 -15.59
N CYS A 126 15.20 25.07 -15.23
CA CYS A 126 14.88 24.47 -13.93
C CYS A 126 15.46 25.28 -12.77
N MET A 127 16.73 25.68 -12.86
CA MET A 127 17.40 26.46 -11.82
C MET A 127 16.80 27.86 -11.67
N VAL A 128 16.50 28.55 -12.78
CA VAL A 128 15.82 29.86 -12.75
C VAL A 128 14.43 29.73 -12.12
N SER A 129 13.66 28.72 -12.51
CA SER A 129 12.34 28.45 -11.94
C SER A 129 12.41 28.14 -10.44
N TYR A 130 13.42 27.42 -9.99
CA TYR A 130 13.65 27.13 -8.57
C TYR A 130 13.98 28.40 -7.78
N LEU A 131 14.90 29.23 -8.28
CA LEU A 131 15.24 30.52 -7.66
C LEU A 131 14.01 31.43 -7.57
N TRP A 132 13.19 31.47 -8.61
CA TRP A 132 11.93 32.21 -8.61
C TRP A 132 10.99 31.73 -7.50
N SER A 133 10.78 30.42 -7.36
CA SER A 133 9.94 29.83 -6.29
C SER A 133 10.50 30.08 -4.89
N LYS A 134 11.81 30.28 -4.72
CA LYS A 134 12.41 30.66 -3.44
C LYS A 134 12.29 32.15 -3.12
N LEU A 135 12.37 33.01 -4.13
CA LEU A 135 12.20 34.46 -3.96
C LEU A 135 10.73 34.84 -3.78
N PHE A 136 9.82 34.11 -4.42
CA PHE A 136 8.38 34.36 -4.41
C PHE A 136 7.60 33.07 -4.09
N PRO A 137 7.68 32.57 -2.84
CA PRO A 137 7.02 31.33 -2.45
C PRO A 137 5.50 31.52 -2.39
N ILE A 138 4.77 30.45 -2.74
CA ILE A 138 3.33 30.36 -2.52
C ILE A 138 3.10 30.25 -1.01
N LYS A 139 2.42 31.24 -0.42
CA LYS A 139 2.22 31.33 1.05
C LYS A 139 1.12 30.42 1.56
N ASP A 140 0.04 30.32 0.81
CA ASP A 140 -1.14 29.50 1.14
C ASP A 140 -1.06 28.21 0.31
N VAL A 141 -0.38 27.20 0.86
CA VAL A 141 -0.11 25.92 0.18
C VAL A 141 -1.31 24.99 0.38
N LYS A 142 -2.06 24.73 -0.69
CA LYS A 142 -3.27 23.88 -0.63
C LYS A 142 -3.08 22.55 -1.33
N SER A 143 -2.27 22.55 -2.38
CA SER A 143 -2.16 21.41 -3.28
C SER A 143 -0.77 20.78 -3.33
N PHE A 144 -0.72 19.56 -3.89
CA PHE A 144 0.54 18.89 -4.22
C PHE A 144 1.41 19.72 -5.17
N GLU A 145 0.79 20.40 -6.15
CA GLU A 145 1.49 21.33 -7.06
C GLU A 145 2.16 22.47 -6.30
N ASP A 146 1.44 23.13 -5.38
CA ASP A 146 1.95 24.28 -4.63
C ASP A 146 3.15 23.86 -3.77
N TRP A 147 3.00 22.77 -3.02
CA TRP A 147 4.01 22.27 -2.11
C TRP A 147 5.28 21.89 -2.89
N THR A 148 5.13 21.11 -3.95
CA THR A 148 6.27 20.61 -4.75
C THR A 148 6.94 21.73 -5.53
N SER A 149 6.18 22.68 -6.07
CA SER A 149 6.72 23.85 -6.76
C SER A 149 7.53 24.74 -5.83
N ASN A 150 7.10 24.94 -4.58
CA ASN A 150 7.88 25.67 -3.57
C ASN A 150 9.20 24.96 -3.21
N GLN A 151 9.23 23.63 -3.25
CA GLN A 151 10.42 22.85 -2.91
C GLN A 151 11.42 22.72 -4.08
N PHE A 152 10.94 22.55 -5.31
CA PHE A 152 11.78 22.16 -6.46
C PHE A 152 11.74 23.13 -7.64
N GLY A 153 10.86 24.14 -7.60
CA GLY A 153 10.57 25.01 -8.73
C GLY A 153 9.55 24.38 -9.69
N LYS A 154 8.70 25.23 -10.27
CA LYS A 154 7.61 24.80 -11.18
C LYS A 154 8.10 23.98 -12.37
N LYS A 155 9.27 24.29 -12.94
CA LYS A 155 9.78 23.55 -14.11
C LYS A 155 10.22 22.13 -13.77
N LEU A 156 10.95 21.91 -12.67
CA LEU A 156 11.36 20.56 -12.27
C LEU A 156 10.15 19.73 -11.83
N TYR A 157 9.22 20.35 -11.09
CA TYR A 157 7.90 19.78 -10.79
C TYR A 157 7.20 19.27 -12.06
N SER A 158 7.10 20.11 -13.09
CA SER A 158 6.39 19.73 -14.32
C SER A 158 7.00 18.54 -15.07
N ILE A 159 8.32 18.31 -14.92
CA ILE A 159 9.06 17.25 -15.63
C ILE A 159 9.00 15.93 -14.85
N PHE A 160 9.35 15.95 -13.56
CA PHE A 160 9.58 14.72 -12.79
C PHE A 160 8.51 14.41 -11.75
N PHE A 161 7.62 15.34 -11.44
CA PHE A 161 6.62 15.12 -10.39
C PHE A 161 5.22 15.10 -10.96
N LYS A 162 4.87 16.07 -11.80
CA LYS A 162 3.51 16.24 -12.33
C LYS A 162 3.03 15.01 -13.10
N THR A 163 3.71 14.65 -14.19
CA THR A 163 3.22 13.62 -15.12
C THR A 163 3.03 12.27 -14.46
N TYR A 164 4.00 11.81 -13.68
CA TYR A 164 3.90 10.54 -12.96
C TYR A 164 2.82 10.57 -11.88
N THR A 165 2.73 11.64 -11.10
CA THR A 165 1.72 11.76 -10.03
C THR A 165 0.31 11.78 -10.63
N GLU A 166 0.07 12.56 -11.69
CA GLU A 166 -1.23 12.59 -12.37
C GLU A 166 -1.59 11.25 -13.02
N LYS A 167 -0.61 10.50 -13.56
CA LYS A 167 -0.84 9.12 -14.05
C LYS A 167 -1.33 8.22 -12.93
N VAL A 168 -0.60 8.16 -11.81
CA VAL A 168 -0.91 7.31 -10.66
C VAL A 168 -2.30 7.64 -10.13
N TRP A 169 -2.57 8.91 -9.88
CA TRP A 169 -3.77 9.34 -9.15
C TRP A 169 -4.97 9.59 -10.04
N GLY A 170 -4.78 9.76 -11.35
CA GLY A 170 -5.86 10.04 -12.29
C GLY A 170 -6.56 11.37 -12.03
N MET A 171 -5.93 12.27 -11.26
CA MET A 171 -6.45 13.59 -10.94
C MET A 171 -5.34 14.64 -11.04
N PRO A 172 -5.69 15.89 -11.37
CA PRO A 172 -4.73 16.99 -11.42
C PRO A 172 -4.01 17.21 -10.07
N CYS A 173 -2.71 17.46 -10.11
CA CYS A 173 -1.91 17.71 -8.91
C CYS A 173 -2.32 18.97 -8.12
N ASN A 174 -3.09 19.89 -8.72
CA ASN A 174 -3.66 21.06 -8.04
C ASN A 174 -4.95 20.73 -7.26
N GLU A 175 -5.52 19.53 -7.43
CA GLU A 175 -6.69 19.04 -6.68
C GLU A 175 -6.30 18.02 -5.59
N MET A 176 -5.04 17.55 -5.60
CA MET A 176 -4.50 16.67 -4.57
C MET A 176 -4.07 17.46 -3.34
N SER A 177 -4.44 17.00 -2.14
CA SER A 177 -4.07 17.66 -0.88
C SER A 177 -2.55 17.82 -0.72
N ALA A 178 -2.11 18.96 -0.19
CA ALA A 178 -0.70 19.21 0.14
C ALA A 178 -0.14 18.25 1.21
N ASP A 179 -0.99 17.72 2.10
CA ASP A 179 -0.58 16.77 3.14
C ASP A 179 0.05 15.53 2.50
N TRP A 180 -0.54 15.05 1.40
CA TRP A 180 -0.01 13.95 0.62
C TRP A 180 1.40 14.22 0.09
N ALA A 181 1.65 15.43 -0.44
CA ALA A 181 2.97 15.83 -0.94
C ALA A 181 4.02 15.87 0.18
N ALA A 182 3.63 16.43 1.32
CA ALA A 182 4.48 16.55 2.48
C ALA A 182 4.87 15.16 3.02
N GLN A 183 3.92 14.22 3.14
CA GLN A 183 4.21 12.83 3.56
C GLN A 183 5.19 12.14 2.59
N ARG A 184 5.05 12.38 1.28
CA ARG A 184 5.78 11.63 0.24
C ARG A 184 7.10 12.21 -0.23
N ILE A 185 7.42 13.46 0.09
CA ILE A 185 8.63 14.10 -0.45
C ILE A 185 9.49 14.74 0.66
N LYS A 186 9.06 14.65 1.92
CA LYS A 186 9.82 15.06 3.11
C LYS A 186 11.16 14.31 3.18
N GLY A 187 12.21 14.91 2.64
CA GLY A 187 13.58 14.36 2.66
C GLY A 187 14.42 14.74 1.45
N LEU A 188 13.79 15.05 0.31
CA LEU A 188 14.48 15.59 -0.85
C LEU A 188 14.56 17.11 -0.75
N SER A 189 15.75 17.64 -0.46
CA SER A 189 16.00 19.09 -0.51
C SER A 189 16.92 19.40 -1.67
N LEU A 190 16.39 20.08 -2.69
CA LEU A 190 17.20 20.57 -3.81
C LEU A 190 18.26 21.58 -3.30
N TRP A 191 17.93 22.37 -2.28
CA TRP A 191 18.90 23.25 -1.62
C TRP A 191 20.05 22.49 -0.98
N GLY A 192 19.75 21.41 -0.24
CA GLY A 192 20.78 20.55 0.35
C GLY A 192 21.73 19.99 -0.69
N ALA A 193 21.18 19.48 -1.80
CA ALA A 193 21.97 18.94 -2.92
C ALA A 193 22.84 20.01 -3.61
N VAL A 194 22.30 21.22 -3.83
CA VAL A 194 23.03 22.33 -4.44
C VAL A 194 24.16 22.84 -3.54
N VAL A 195 23.90 23.03 -2.24
CA VAL A 195 24.90 23.46 -1.26
C VAL A 195 26.02 22.43 -1.13
N ASP A 196 25.68 21.13 -1.07
CA ASP A 196 26.67 20.06 -1.01
C ASP A 196 27.53 19.99 -2.28
N GLY A 197 26.93 20.16 -3.46
CA GLY A 197 27.67 20.23 -4.72
C GLY A 197 28.61 21.44 -4.80
N LEU A 198 28.15 22.61 -4.36
CA LEU A 198 28.98 23.82 -4.29
C LEU A 198 30.15 23.68 -3.31
N LYS A 199 29.90 23.20 -2.09
CA LYS A 199 30.96 22.95 -1.09
C LYS A 199 32.03 21.98 -1.60
N ARG A 200 31.64 20.97 -2.39
CA ARG A 200 32.56 20.03 -3.04
C ARG A 200 33.38 20.70 -4.14
N SER A 201 32.73 21.48 -5.01
CA SER A 201 33.43 22.22 -6.09
C SER A 201 34.46 23.21 -5.54
N LEU A 202 34.24 23.71 -4.32
CA LEU A 202 35.13 24.60 -3.59
C LEU A 202 36.17 23.87 -2.72
N GLY A 203 36.23 22.53 -2.75
CA GLY A 203 37.19 21.73 -1.99
C GLY A 203 36.97 21.71 -0.47
N LEU A 204 35.82 22.19 0.01
CA LEU A 204 35.50 22.35 1.43
C LEU A 204 34.91 21.08 2.07
N ASN A 205 34.76 19.99 1.30
CA ASN A 205 34.23 18.72 1.77
C ASN A 205 35.14 17.56 1.31
N LYS A 206 35.89 16.96 2.24
CA LYS A 206 36.87 15.88 1.99
C LYS A 206 36.32 14.46 2.24
N ARG A 207 35.02 14.31 2.46
CA ARG A 207 34.42 12.98 2.60
C ARG A 207 34.40 12.26 1.25
N PRO A 208 34.69 10.94 1.20
CA PRO A 208 34.58 10.15 -0.02
C PRO A 208 33.17 10.30 -0.63
N ASN A 209 33.08 10.02 -1.93
CA ASN A 209 31.81 10.05 -2.65
C ASN A 209 31.16 8.68 -2.60
N ASP A 210 30.53 8.35 -1.47
CA ASP A 210 29.81 7.09 -1.29
C ASP A 210 28.42 7.14 -1.96
N GLY A 211 27.94 8.31 -2.38
CA GLY A 211 26.53 8.48 -2.78
C GLY A 211 25.53 8.29 -1.63
N GLN A 212 25.99 8.00 -0.41
CA GLN A 212 25.20 7.65 0.79
C GLN A 212 24.67 8.86 1.58
N ALA A 213 24.86 10.10 1.09
CA ALA A 213 24.45 11.31 1.82
C ALA A 213 22.97 11.72 1.59
N VAL A 214 22.20 10.94 0.83
CA VAL A 214 20.73 10.90 0.96
C VAL A 214 20.50 9.70 1.87
N LYS A 215 19.94 9.91 3.08
CA LYS A 215 19.65 8.87 4.09
C LYS A 215 19.41 7.53 3.40
N THR A 216 20.38 6.62 3.55
CA THR A 216 20.56 5.41 2.74
C THR A 216 19.26 4.64 2.63
N LEU A 217 18.67 4.70 1.44
CA LEU A 217 17.63 3.78 1.04
C LEU A 217 18.17 2.36 1.16
N LEU A 218 17.31 1.43 1.54
CA LEU A 218 17.58 0.00 1.51
C LEU A 218 18.35 -0.41 0.25
N GLU A 219 19.60 -0.83 0.40
CA GLU A 219 20.42 -1.38 -0.69
C GLU A 219 19.91 -2.76 -1.12
N SER A 220 19.19 -3.45 -0.23
CA SER A 220 18.54 -4.73 -0.49
C SER A 220 17.27 -4.89 0.33
N PHE A 221 16.41 -5.81 -0.07
CA PHE A 221 15.17 -6.16 0.64
C PHE A 221 14.94 -7.67 0.62
N ARG A 222 14.06 -8.14 1.50
CA ARG A 222 13.63 -9.54 1.53
C ARG A 222 12.45 -9.75 0.57
N TYR A 223 12.36 -10.93 0.00
CA TYR A 223 11.28 -11.30 -0.90
C TYR A 223 11.04 -12.81 -0.82
N PRO A 224 9.79 -13.32 -0.79
CA PRO A 224 9.56 -14.76 -0.87
C PRO A 224 9.93 -15.29 -2.26
N ARG A 225 10.51 -16.49 -2.34
CA ARG A 225 11.04 -17.04 -3.60
C ARG A 225 10.03 -17.11 -4.75
N LEU A 226 8.77 -17.34 -4.43
CA LEU A 226 7.63 -17.40 -5.36
C LEU A 226 6.67 -16.21 -5.23
N GLY A 227 7.15 -15.09 -4.71
CA GLY A 227 6.38 -13.85 -4.57
C GLY A 227 5.62 -13.70 -3.26
N PRO A 228 5.17 -12.47 -2.92
CA PRO A 228 4.44 -12.15 -1.69
C PRO A 228 3.25 -13.06 -1.42
N GLY A 229 2.60 -13.61 -2.46
CA GLY A 229 1.51 -14.58 -2.31
C GLY A 229 1.91 -15.78 -1.46
N MET A 230 3.13 -16.28 -1.60
CA MET A 230 3.66 -17.44 -0.86
C MET A 230 3.61 -17.25 0.66
N MET A 231 3.90 -16.05 1.16
CA MET A 231 3.79 -15.71 2.57
C MET A 231 2.33 -15.80 3.06
N TRP A 232 1.38 -15.36 2.25
CA TRP A 232 -0.03 -15.31 2.62
C TRP A 232 -0.72 -16.66 2.45
N ASP A 233 -0.28 -17.48 1.49
CA ASP A 233 -0.64 -18.89 1.42
C ASP A 233 -0.18 -19.63 2.70
N ALA A 234 1.07 -19.44 3.12
CA ALA A 234 1.56 -20.02 4.37
C ALA A 234 0.78 -19.53 5.60
N ALA A 235 0.37 -18.26 5.64
CA ALA A 235 -0.47 -17.72 6.70
C ALA A 235 -1.87 -18.35 6.71
N ARG A 236 -2.52 -18.50 5.54
CA ARG A 236 -3.80 -19.20 5.39
C ARG A 236 -3.68 -20.64 5.91
N ASP A 237 -2.69 -21.38 5.43
CA ASP A 237 -2.55 -22.81 5.75
C ASP A 237 -2.35 -23.03 7.26
N LYS A 238 -1.60 -22.14 7.93
CA LYS A 238 -1.44 -22.17 9.39
C LYS A 238 -2.74 -21.87 10.13
N VAL A 239 -3.56 -20.94 9.64
CA VAL A 239 -4.88 -20.64 10.21
C VAL A 239 -5.82 -21.85 10.04
N GLU A 240 -5.84 -22.46 8.86
CA GLU A 240 -6.69 -23.63 8.59
C GLU A 240 -6.25 -24.87 9.39
N ALA A 241 -4.95 -25.02 9.64
CA ALA A 241 -4.41 -26.08 10.49
C ALA A 241 -4.92 -26.02 11.95
N THR A 242 -5.42 -24.88 12.42
CA THR A 242 -6.05 -24.77 13.75
C THR A 242 -7.53 -25.19 13.75
N GLY A 243 -8.08 -25.57 12.58
CA GLY A 243 -9.51 -25.86 12.39
C GLY A 243 -10.39 -24.64 12.09
N SER A 244 -9.81 -23.44 12.03
CA SER A 244 -10.50 -22.24 11.54
C SER A 244 -10.68 -22.31 10.02
N ARG A 245 -11.58 -21.50 9.46
CA ARG A 245 -11.94 -21.59 8.04
C ARG A 245 -11.71 -20.27 7.29
N VAL A 246 -11.16 -20.39 6.08
CA VAL A 246 -11.10 -19.31 5.09
C VAL A 246 -12.09 -19.62 3.96
N HIS A 247 -13.21 -18.91 3.95
CA HIS A 247 -14.26 -19.05 2.94
C HIS A 247 -13.89 -18.24 1.69
N MET A 248 -13.14 -18.88 0.77
CA MET A 248 -12.80 -18.34 -0.55
C MET A 248 -14.03 -18.23 -1.45
N ASN A 249 -14.00 -17.33 -2.45
CA ASN A 249 -15.14 -17.05 -3.33
C ASN A 249 -16.44 -16.67 -2.58
N HIS A 250 -16.33 -15.97 -1.44
CA HIS A 250 -17.46 -15.49 -0.66
C HIS A 250 -17.40 -13.97 -0.51
N ALA A 251 -18.35 -13.27 -1.13
CA ALA A 251 -18.49 -11.82 -1.01
C ALA A 251 -19.35 -11.45 0.21
N LEU A 252 -18.96 -10.39 0.93
CA LEU A 252 -19.78 -9.86 2.02
C LEU A 252 -21.15 -9.42 1.46
N LYS A 253 -22.22 -10.00 2.00
CA LYS A 253 -23.60 -9.60 1.72
C LYS A 253 -24.07 -8.58 2.75
N GLN A 254 -23.87 -8.87 4.03
CA GLN A 254 -24.28 -8.00 5.14
C GLN A 254 -23.47 -8.31 6.39
N LEU A 255 -23.14 -7.28 7.16
CA LEU A 255 -22.66 -7.40 8.53
C LEU A 255 -23.67 -6.71 9.46
N ALA A 256 -24.46 -7.50 10.18
CA ALA A 256 -25.51 -6.98 11.05
C ALA A 256 -25.08 -7.05 12.53
N SER A 257 -25.31 -5.98 13.28
CA SER A 257 -25.22 -6.03 14.74
C SER A 257 -26.36 -6.90 15.29
N ASP A 258 -26.06 -7.70 16.31
CA ASP A 258 -27.07 -8.49 17.03
C ASP A 258 -27.78 -7.70 18.14
N GLY A 259 -27.41 -6.43 18.35
CA GLY A 259 -27.93 -5.57 19.41
C GLY A 259 -27.40 -5.88 20.82
N GLN A 260 -26.54 -6.89 20.97
CA GLN A 260 -25.92 -7.33 22.23
C GLN A 260 -24.40 -7.17 22.22
N GLY A 261 -23.85 -6.47 21.23
CA GLY A 261 -22.43 -6.21 21.07
C GLY A 261 -21.70 -7.20 20.15
N GLY A 262 -22.40 -8.20 19.62
CA GLY A 262 -21.88 -9.13 18.62
C GLY A 262 -22.42 -8.87 17.22
N TRP A 263 -22.13 -9.82 16.33
CA TRP A 263 -22.30 -9.67 14.89
C TRP A 263 -22.87 -10.92 14.26
N ARG A 264 -23.72 -10.70 13.25
CA ARG A 264 -24.16 -11.70 12.28
C ARG A 264 -23.66 -11.29 10.89
N MET A 265 -22.61 -11.92 10.42
CA MET A 265 -22.06 -11.76 9.08
C MET A 265 -22.71 -12.76 8.12
N THR A 266 -23.23 -12.27 7.01
CA THR A 266 -23.72 -13.09 5.90
C THR A 266 -22.83 -12.85 4.70
N ALA A 267 -22.33 -13.92 4.09
CA ALA A 267 -21.52 -13.86 2.87
C ALA A 267 -22.09 -14.79 1.81
N THR A 268 -22.13 -14.31 0.57
CA THR A 268 -22.66 -15.06 -0.58
C THR A 268 -21.52 -15.71 -1.33
N GLY A 269 -21.60 -17.03 -1.50
CA GLY A 269 -20.69 -17.84 -2.29
C GLY A 269 -21.41 -18.67 -3.36
N PRO A 270 -20.68 -19.54 -4.08
CA PRO A 270 -21.22 -20.32 -5.20
C PRO A 270 -22.33 -21.30 -4.78
N ASP A 271 -22.24 -21.83 -3.55
CA ASP A 271 -23.20 -22.80 -2.99
C ASP A 271 -24.31 -22.16 -2.15
N GLY A 272 -24.43 -20.83 -2.18
CA GLY A 272 -25.38 -20.05 -1.41
C GLY A 272 -24.73 -19.20 -0.30
N ASP A 273 -25.57 -18.72 0.62
CA ASP A 273 -25.11 -17.86 1.71
C ASP A 273 -24.55 -18.69 2.88
N VAL A 274 -23.42 -18.23 3.43
CA VAL A 274 -22.92 -18.66 4.75
C VAL A 274 -23.25 -17.61 5.80
N VAL A 275 -23.59 -18.06 7.01
CA VAL A 275 -23.92 -17.18 8.14
C VAL A 275 -22.96 -17.46 9.28
N ILE A 276 -22.28 -16.40 9.72
CA ILE A 276 -21.26 -16.43 10.77
C ILE A 276 -21.72 -15.51 11.90
N GLN A 277 -21.86 -16.05 13.10
CA GLN A 277 -22.09 -15.31 14.33
C GLN A 277 -20.76 -15.11 15.04
N ALA A 278 -20.46 -13.89 15.50
CA ALA A 278 -19.19 -13.58 16.15
C ALA A 278 -19.32 -12.51 17.22
N ALA A 279 -18.47 -12.57 18.25
CA ALA A 279 -18.37 -11.52 19.26
C ALA A 279 -17.68 -10.25 18.71
N HIS A 280 -16.67 -10.43 17.86
CA HIS A 280 -15.97 -9.35 17.19
C HIS A 280 -16.03 -9.48 15.67
N ALA A 281 -15.94 -8.35 14.98
CA ALA A 281 -15.76 -8.29 13.53
C ALA A 281 -14.51 -7.49 13.19
N ILE A 282 -13.66 -8.00 12.31
CA ILE A 282 -12.51 -7.28 11.75
C ILE A 282 -12.75 -7.10 10.25
N SER A 283 -12.64 -5.88 9.74
CA SER A 283 -12.83 -5.59 8.33
C SER A 283 -11.59 -4.95 7.72
N SER A 284 -11.03 -5.63 6.71
CA SER A 284 -10.02 -5.07 5.80
C SER A 284 -10.61 -4.62 4.46
N ALA A 285 -11.91 -4.87 4.23
CA ALA A 285 -12.63 -4.42 3.04
C ALA A 285 -12.73 -2.89 2.97
N PRO A 286 -12.84 -2.30 1.77
CA PRO A 286 -13.00 -0.85 1.61
C PRO A 286 -14.08 -0.28 2.50
N MET A 287 -13.76 0.77 3.26
CA MET A 287 -14.69 1.43 4.20
C MET A 287 -16.04 1.78 3.53
N ARG A 288 -15.99 2.20 2.26
CA ARG A 288 -17.18 2.48 1.44
C ARG A 288 -18.07 1.25 1.24
N GLU A 289 -17.47 0.10 0.98
CA GLU A 289 -18.20 -1.14 0.74
C GLU A 289 -18.76 -1.75 2.02
N LEU A 290 -18.01 -1.63 3.12
CA LEU A 290 -18.46 -2.06 4.43
C LEU A 290 -19.66 -1.23 4.88
N ALA A 291 -19.57 0.10 4.81
CA ALA A 291 -20.65 1.00 5.24
C ALA A 291 -21.98 0.69 4.56
N ALA A 292 -21.97 0.42 3.24
CA ALA A 292 -23.15 0.05 2.47
C ALA A 292 -23.76 -1.32 2.84
N ARG A 293 -23.03 -2.15 3.60
CA ARG A 293 -23.42 -3.52 3.98
C ARG A 293 -23.61 -3.69 5.48
N LEU A 294 -23.44 -2.63 6.26
CA LEU A 294 -23.70 -2.64 7.70
C LEU A 294 -25.21 -2.60 7.98
N HIS A 295 -25.64 -3.28 9.03
CA HIS A 295 -27.00 -3.21 9.54
C HIS A 295 -27.02 -3.03 11.06
N PRO A 296 -27.67 -1.98 11.60
CA PRO A 296 -28.31 -0.88 10.88
C PRO A 296 -27.29 -0.08 10.04
N LEU A 297 -27.77 0.63 9.02
CA LEU A 297 -26.91 1.48 8.20
C LEU A 297 -26.35 2.63 9.05
N PRO A 298 -25.04 2.92 8.98
CA PRO A 298 -24.44 4.07 9.65
C PRO A 298 -25.05 5.39 9.18
N ALA A 299 -25.17 6.37 10.05
CA ALA A 299 -25.56 7.74 9.70
C ALA A 299 -24.57 8.36 8.70
N THR A 300 -23.29 7.98 8.81
CA THR A 300 -22.17 8.41 7.96
C THR A 300 -22.03 7.59 6.67
N THR A 301 -23.02 6.78 6.29
CA THR A 301 -23.01 6.04 5.00
C THR A 301 -22.78 6.97 3.80
N ILE A 302 -23.31 8.20 3.83
CA ILE A 302 -23.05 9.18 2.77
C ILE A 302 -21.59 9.64 2.76
N ASN A 303 -20.97 9.91 3.92
CA ASN A 303 -19.53 10.21 4.01
C ASN A 303 -18.68 9.08 3.43
N ALA A 304 -18.98 7.83 3.80
CA ALA A 304 -18.32 6.66 3.23
C ALA A 304 -18.49 6.55 1.71
N SER A 305 -19.67 6.89 1.18
CA SER A 305 -19.94 6.86 -0.26
C SER A 305 -19.08 7.84 -1.07
N GLN A 306 -18.64 8.94 -0.44
CA GLN A 306 -17.76 9.95 -1.06
C GLN A 306 -16.29 9.55 -1.08
N LEU A 307 -15.89 8.50 -0.36
CA LEU A 307 -14.53 7.99 -0.39
C LEU A 307 -14.21 7.40 -1.76
N LYS A 308 -13.14 7.90 -2.38
CA LYS A 308 -12.70 7.54 -3.73
C LYS A 308 -11.54 6.56 -3.67
N TYR A 309 -11.46 5.73 -4.69
CA TYR A 309 -10.39 4.76 -4.83
C TYR A 309 -9.88 4.79 -6.27
N ARG A 310 -8.59 4.48 -6.43
CA ARG A 310 -7.97 4.22 -7.72
C ARG A 310 -7.90 2.71 -7.94
N ASP A 311 -8.20 2.31 -9.16
CA ASP A 311 -8.09 0.94 -9.62
C ASP A 311 -6.78 0.74 -10.38
N PHE A 312 -6.37 -0.52 -10.48
CA PHE A 312 -5.05 -0.88 -10.95
C PHE A 312 -5.13 -2.07 -11.91
N LEU A 313 -4.39 -1.97 -13.01
CA LEU A 313 -4.21 -3.04 -13.98
C LEU A 313 -2.75 -3.43 -14.02
N THR A 314 -2.47 -4.73 -14.00
CA THR A 314 -1.16 -5.27 -14.38
C THR A 314 -1.33 -6.06 -15.65
N VAL A 315 -0.54 -5.71 -16.66
CA VAL A 315 -0.37 -6.50 -17.88
C VAL A 315 0.99 -7.16 -17.80
N ALA A 316 1.00 -8.47 -17.54
CA ALA A 316 2.21 -9.27 -17.60
C ALA A 316 2.51 -9.59 -19.07
N LEU A 317 3.73 -9.33 -19.53
CA LEU A 317 4.23 -9.74 -20.84
C LEU A 317 5.35 -10.76 -20.66
N MET A 318 5.25 -11.86 -21.40
CA MET A 318 6.31 -12.87 -21.53
C MET A 318 7.13 -12.55 -22.77
N ILE A 319 8.41 -12.26 -22.57
CA ILE A 319 9.30 -11.71 -23.60
C ILE A 319 10.54 -12.59 -23.71
N ARG A 320 10.84 -13.12 -24.90
CA ARG A 320 12.08 -13.87 -25.15
C ARG A 320 13.27 -12.91 -25.08
N SER A 321 14.02 -12.98 -24.00
CA SER A 321 15.18 -12.12 -23.76
C SER A 321 16.02 -12.64 -22.60
N ASP A 322 17.32 -12.75 -22.84
CA ASP A 322 18.29 -13.15 -21.82
C ASP A 322 18.50 -12.02 -20.79
N ASP A 323 18.40 -10.76 -21.22
CA ASP A 323 18.57 -9.56 -20.38
C ASP A 323 17.81 -8.37 -20.95
N LEU A 324 16.57 -8.15 -20.48
CA LEU A 324 15.77 -7.00 -20.90
C LEU A 324 16.23 -5.72 -20.19
N PHE A 325 16.31 -5.79 -18.87
CA PHE A 325 16.92 -4.80 -17.99
C PHE A 325 17.04 -5.36 -16.56
N PRO A 326 18.07 -4.97 -15.79
CA PRO A 326 18.34 -5.52 -14.47
C PRO A 326 17.44 -4.94 -13.35
N ASP A 327 16.67 -3.89 -13.61
CA ASP A 327 15.83 -3.23 -12.61
C ASP A 327 14.77 -4.18 -12.03
N ASN A 328 14.51 -4.07 -10.73
CA ASN A 328 13.30 -4.65 -10.15
C ASN A 328 12.06 -3.90 -10.67
N TRP A 329 12.12 -2.56 -10.70
CA TRP A 329 11.07 -1.72 -11.27
C TRP A 329 11.59 -0.38 -11.83
N ILE A 330 10.87 0.13 -12.82
CA ILE A 330 11.14 1.39 -13.51
C ILE A 330 9.89 2.27 -13.45
N TYR A 331 10.03 3.51 -12.98
CA TYR A 331 8.96 4.52 -13.04
C TYR A 331 8.93 5.18 -14.41
N ILE A 332 7.77 5.22 -15.07
CA ILE A 332 7.63 5.74 -16.44
C ILE A 332 7.01 7.14 -16.43
N HIS A 333 7.85 8.16 -16.59
CA HIS A 333 7.44 9.57 -16.60
C HIS A 333 7.14 10.12 -17.99
N ASP A 334 7.38 9.32 -19.04
CA ASP A 334 7.18 9.72 -20.44
C ASP A 334 5.68 9.92 -20.75
N SER A 335 5.33 11.07 -21.32
CA SER A 335 3.94 11.43 -21.62
C SER A 335 3.38 10.76 -22.88
N LYS A 336 4.21 10.06 -23.66
CA LYS A 336 3.78 9.34 -24.86
C LYS A 336 3.02 8.05 -24.55
N VAL A 337 3.09 7.57 -23.31
CA VAL A 337 2.53 6.28 -22.88
C VAL A 337 1.72 6.44 -21.60
N SER A 338 0.78 5.52 -21.40
CA SER A 338 -0.12 5.46 -20.26
C SER A 338 0.47 4.64 -19.11
N VAL A 339 1.33 3.65 -19.41
CA VAL A 339 2.03 2.88 -18.38
C VAL A 339 2.74 3.81 -17.40
N GLY A 340 2.55 3.53 -16.11
CA GLY A 340 3.15 4.33 -15.04
C GLY A 340 4.36 3.64 -14.41
N ARG A 341 4.37 2.32 -14.33
CA ARG A 341 5.50 1.55 -13.80
C ARG A 341 5.67 0.24 -14.56
N VAL A 342 6.91 -0.20 -14.73
CA VAL A 342 7.25 -1.51 -15.29
C VAL A 342 8.04 -2.28 -14.26
N GLN A 343 7.70 -3.54 -14.03
CA GLN A 343 8.40 -4.45 -13.14
C GLN A 343 9.01 -5.61 -13.91
N ASN A 344 10.21 -6.06 -13.55
CA ASN A 344 10.80 -7.28 -14.09
C ASN A 344 10.81 -8.36 -13.01
N PHE A 345 9.84 -9.27 -13.04
CA PHE A 345 9.65 -10.29 -12.01
C PHE A 345 10.80 -11.29 -11.93
N ARG A 346 11.56 -11.49 -13.01
CA ARG A 346 12.82 -12.27 -12.97
C ARG A 346 13.86 -11.62 -12.06
N SER A 347 13.94 -10.29 -12.06
CA SER A 347 14.84 -9.53 -11.18
C SER A 347 14.39 -9.53 -9.72
N TRP A 348 13.09 -9.73 -9.45
CA TRP A 348 12.58 -9.96 -8.09
C TRP A 348 12.90 -11.37 -7.59
N SER A 349 12.73 -12.38 -8.44
CA SER A 349 13.21 -13.74 -8.19
C SER A 349 13.28 -14.53 -9.50
N PRO A 350 14.39 -15.26 -9.78
CA PRO A 350 14.47 -16.11 -10.96
C PRO A 350 13.48 -17.26 -10.91
N GLU A 351 12.94 -17.62 -9.73
CA GLU A 351 11.95 -18.69 -9.55
C GLU A 351 10.51 -18.25 -9.87
N MET A 352 10.30 -16.96 -10.18
CA MET A 352 9.01 -16.44 -10.64
C MET A 352 8.77 -16.74 -12.12
N VAL A 353 9.79 -17.19 -12.85
CA VAL A 353 9.70 -17.56 -14.26
C VAL A 353 10.13 -19.02 -14.44
N PRO A 354 9.37 -19.83 -15.19
CA PRO A 354 9.71 -21.24 -15.43
C PRO A 354 10.85 -21.41 -16.45
N ASP A 355 11.02 -20.44 -17.36
CA ASP A 355 12.03 -20.43 -18.41
C ASP A 355 13.01 -19.26 -18.20
N PRO A 356 14.31 -19.53 -17.96
CA PRO A 356 15.30 -18.47 -17.74
C PRO A 356 15.52 -17.58 -18.97
N ASP A 357 15.17 -18.04 -20.18
CA ASP A 357 15.34 -17.29 -21.44
C ASP A 357 14.11 -16.40 -21.75
N VAL A 358 13.06 -16.45 -20.91
CA VAL A 358 11.83 -15.65 -21.06
C VAL A 358 11.62 -14.74 -19.84
N ALA A 359 11.56 -13.44 -20.08
CA ALA A 359 11.38 -12.43 -19.05
C ALA A 359 9.88 -12.24 -18.85
N CYS A 360 9.44 -12.20 -17.60
CA CYS A 360 8.07 -11.83 -17.26
C CYS A 360 8.11 -10.41 -16.70
N VAL A 361 7.55 -9.46 -17.45
CA VAL A 361 7.48 -8.05 -17.03
C VAL A 361 6.04 -7.62 -16.77
N GLY A 362 5.79 -6.98 -15.65
CA GLY A 362 4.49 -6.41 -15.29
C GLY A 362 4.42 -4.94 -15.63
N LEU A 363 3.56 -4.55 -16.57
CA LEU A 363 3.25 -3.16 -16.85
C LEU A 363 2.05 -2.74 -16.02
N GLU A 364 2.24 -1.67 -15.26
CA GLU A 364 1.26 -1.16 -14.33
C GLU A 364 0.56 0.07 -14.89
N TYR A 365 -0.76 -0.03 -14.92
CA TYR A 365 -1.64 1.06 -15.30
C TYR A 365 -2.57 1.42 -14.15
N PHE A 366 -2.83 2.72 -14.04
CA PHE A 366 -3.73 3.27 -13.05
C PHE A 366 -4.99 3.76 -13.75
N CYS A 367 -6.15 3.35 -13.26
CA CYS A 367 -7.42 3.59 -13.93
C CYS A 367 -8.56 3.72 -12.90
N PHE A 368 -9.75 4.03 -13.39
CA PHE A 368 -10.98 4.00 -12.63
C PHE A 368 -11.85 2.86 -13.16
N GLU A 369 -12.56 2.20 -12.27
CA GLU A 369 -13.56 1.19 -12.59
C GLU A 369 -14.55 1.78 -13.60
N GLY A 370 -14.71 1.09 -14.72
CA GLY A 370 -15.60 1.49 -15.82
C GLY A 370 -15.00 2.48 -16.82
N ASP A 371 -13.76 2.95 -16.64
CA ASP A 371 -13.11 3.81 -17.64
C ASP A 371 -12.70 3.05 -18.91
N GLY A 372 -12.23 3.80 -19.91
CA GLY A 372 -11.87 3.26 -21.21
C GLY A 372 -10.60 2.39 -21.23
N LEU A 373 -9.82 2.33 -20.15
CA LEU A 373 -8.71 1.39 -19.99
C LEU A 373 -9.16 0.13 -19.27
N TRP A 374 -9.94 0.30 -18.18
CA TRP A 374 -10.52 -0.78 -17.38
C TRP A 374 -11.39 -1.73 -18.20
N SER A 375 -12.22 -1.17 -19.08
CA SER A 375 -13.22 -1.89 -19.89
C SER A 375 -12.65 -2.55 -21.16
N ARG A 376 -11.36 -2.36 -21.47
CA ARG A 376 -10.71 -3.04 -22.61
C ARG A 376 -10.66 -4.55 -22.38
N SER A 377 -10.69 -5.31 -23.49
CA SER A 377 -10.38 -6.73 -23.45
C SER A 377 -8.91 -6.96 -23.10
N ASP A 378 -8.61 -8.16 -22.60
CA ASP A 378 -7.25 -8.52 -22.21
C ASP A 378 -6.29 -8.47 -23.40
N ASP A 379 -6.71 -8.99 -24.57
CA ASP A 379 -5.94 -8.91 -25.82
C ASP A 379 -5.59 -7.46 -26.21
N ALA A 380 -6.54 -6.53 -26.03
CA ALA A 380 -6.32 -5.12 -26.35
C ALA A 380 -5.37 -4.44 -25.35
N LEU A 381 -5.35 -4.89 -24.10
CA LEU A 381 -4.41 -4.42 -23.08
C LEU A 381 -3.00 -4.99 -23.30
N VAL A 382 -2.88 -6.26 -23.69
CA VAL A 382 -1.61 -6.88 -24.09
C VAL A 382 -1.02 -6.18 -25.32
N ALA A 383 -1.84 -5.89 -26.32
CA ALA A 383 -1.42 -5.13 -27.50
C ALA A 383 -0.97 -3.70 -27.14
N LEU A 384 -1.71 -3.01 -26.27
CA LEU A 384 -1.32 -1.68 -25.77
C LEU A 384 0.01 -1.72 -25.02
N ALA A 385 0.19 -2.67 -24.10
CA ALA A 385 1.41 -2.82 -23.32
C ALA A 385 2.63 -3.10 -24.22
N THR A 386 2.46 -3.95 -25.22
CA THR A 386 3.50 -4.25 -26.21
C THR A 386 3.89 -3.00 -27.01
N GLN A 387 2.89 -2.26 -27.51
CA GLN A 387 3.10 -1.02 -28.26
C GLN A 387 3.79 0.06 -27.41
N GLU A 388 3.38 0.23 -26.15
CA GLU A 388 3.97 1.25 -25.28
C GLU A 388 5.43 0.91 -24.93
N MET A 389 5.76 -0.36 -24.73
CA MET A 389 7.14 -0.77 -24.50
C MET A 389 8.02 -0.58 -25.75
N GLU A 390 7.48 -0.73 -26.96
CA GLU A 390 8.15 -0.36 -28.21
C GLU A 390 8.40 1.15 -28.30
N ILE A 391 7.38 1.97 -27.98
CA ILE A 391 7.51 3.44 -27.93
C ILE A 391 8.61 3.88 -26.95
N LEU A 392 8.73 3.19 -25.82
CA LEU A 392 9.78 3.39 -24.82
C LEU A 392 11.12 2.78 -25.26
N GLY A 393 11.19 2.00 -26.33
CA GLY A 393 12.40 1.31 -26.78
C GLY A 393 12.93 0.31 -25.74
N LEU A 394 12.04 -0.28 -24.93
CA LEU A 394 12.38 -1.23 -23.87
C LEU A 394 12.25 -2.69 -24.31
N LEU A 395 11.61 -2.97 -25.45
CA LEU A 395 11.56 -4.28 -26.09
C LEU A 395 11.33 -4.15 -27.60
N ASP A 396 11.58 -5.23 -28.34
CA ASP A 396 11.11 -5.42 -29.71
C ASP A 396 9.80 -6.23 -29.68
N PRO A 397 8.68 -5.74 -30.25
CA PRO A 397 7.38 -6.42 -30.22
C PRO A 397 7.40 -7.87 -30.67
N LYS A 398 8.32 -8.24 -31.58
CA LYS A 398 8.41 -9.61 -32.11
C LYS A 398 8.84 -10.63 -31.05
N ASP A 399 9.47 -10.16 -29.96
CA ASP A 399 9.98 -11.01 -28.89
C ASP A 399 8.92 -11.29 -27.83
N VAL A 400 7.75 -10.62 -27.89
CA VAL A 400 6.61 -10.92 -27.02
C VAL A 400 5.95 -12.22 -27.46
N ILE A 401 5.93 -13.20 -26.57
CA ILE A 401 5.40 -14.55 -26.85
C ILE A 401 4.08 -14.85 -26.13
N GLY A 402 3.68 -14.00 -25.18
CA GLY A 402 2.43 -14.14 -24.45
C GLY A 402 2.17 -12.97 -23.51
N GLY A 403 0.98 -12.95 -22.93
CA GLY A 403 0.63 -11.96 -21.91
C GLY A 403 -0.63 -12.31 -21.14
N ALA A 404 -0.73 -11.77 -19.93
CA ALA A 404 -1.85 -11.96 -19.03
C ALA A 404 -2.24 -10.63 -18.38
N VAL A 405 -3.51 -10.48 -18.02
CA VAL A 405 -4.03 -9.24 -17.42
C VAL A 405 -4.65 -9.54 -16.07
N VAL A 406 -4.34 -8.71 -15.09
CA VAL A 406 -5.02 -8.72 -13.80
C VAL A 406 -5.59 -7.34 -13.51
N ARG A 407 -6.85 -7.32 -13.09
CA ARG A 407 -7.54 -6.14 -12.61
C ARG A 407 -7.65 -6.17 -11.09
N GLN A 408 -7.30 -5.07 -10.46
CA GLN A 408 -7.41 -4.88 -9.02
C GLN A 408 -8.27 -3.65 -8.75
N GLU A 409 -9.47 -3.92 -8.26
CA GLU A 409 -10.35 -2.88 -7.76
C GLU A 409 -9.75 -2.23 -6.51
N LYS A 410 -9.91 -0.92 -6.40
CA LYS A 410 -9.67 -0.14 -5.18
C LYS A 410 -8.26 -0.33 -4.63
N ALA A 411 -7.27 -0.38 -5.51
CA ALA A 411 -5.87 -0.55 -5.15
C ALA A 411 -5.33 0.64 -4.32
N TYR A 412 -5.81 1.87 -4.54
CA TYR A 412 -5.35 3.04 -3.81
C TYR A 412 -6.50 3.84 -3.19
N PRO A 413 -6.51 4.12 -1.89
CA PRO A 413 -7.39 5.15 -1.34
C PRO A 413 -6.94 6.52 -1.84
N VAL A 414 -7.89 7.36 -2.28
CA VAL A 414 -7.60 8.68 -2.87
C VAL A 414 -7.81 9.77 -1.83
N TYR A 415 -6.79 10.61 -1.66
CA TYR A 415 -6.80 11.71 -0.69
C TYR A 415 -7.20 13.02 -1.36
N ASP A 416 -8.49 13.19 -1.62
CA ASP A 416 -9.05 14.44 -2.14
C ASP A 416 -9.19 15.52 -1.06
N GLU A 417 -9.93 16.60 -1.28
CA GLU A 417 -10.10 17.64 -0.26
C GLU A 417 -11.03 17.23 0.90
N THR A 418 -11.86 16.21 0.71
CA THR A 418 -12.91 15.81 1.67
C THR A 418 -12.62 14.50 2.40
N TYR A 419 -11.67 13.69 1.90
CA TYR A 419 -11.41 12.33 2.42
C TYR A 419 -11.20 12.31 3.94
N ALA A 420 -10.41 13.23 4.48
CA ALA A 420 -10.04 13.24 5.90
C ALA A 420 -11.27 13.41 6.79
N ALA A 421 -12.16 14.35 6.46
CA ALA A 421 -13.40 14.58 7.19
C ALA A 421 -14.36 13.38 7.06
N ASN A 422 -14.42 12.75 5.88
CA ASN A 422 -15.26 11.58 5.65
C ASN A 422 -14.79 10.34 6.43
N VAL A 423 -13.47 10.10 6.45
CA VAL A 423 -12.84 9.04 7.25
C VAL A 423 -13.05 9.28 8.73
N ASP A 424 -12.85 10.52 9.19
CA ASP A 424 -12.99 10.89 10.60
C ASP A 424 -14.43 10.71 11.10
N ALA A 425 -15.42 11.11 10.29
CA ALA A 425 -16.83 10.91 10.60
C ALA A 425 -17.18 9.41 10.74
N MET A 426 -16.75 8.59 9.76
CA MET A 426 -16.95 7.14 9.79
C MET A 426 -16.28 6.48 10.99
N ARG A 427 -15.02 6.85 11.27
CA ARG A 427 -14.27 6.35 12.42
C ARG A 427 -15.03 6.62 13.72
N HIS A 428 -15.37 7.88 13.99
CA HIS A 428 -16.00 8.27 15.24
C HIS A 428 -17.34 7.56 15.45
N GLU A 429 -18.20 7.52 14.43
CA GLU A 429 -19.48 6.83 14.55
C GLU A 429 -19.30 5.34 14.83
N LEU A 430 -18.46 4.65 14.07
CA LEU A 430 -18.29 3.21 14.21
C LEU A 430 -17.62 2.84 15.54
N GLU A 431 -16.61 3.59 15.99
CA GLU A 431 -15.96 3.32 17.28
C GLU A 431 -16.90 3.58 18.47
N GLU A 432 -17.73 4.61 18.39
CA GLU A 432 -18.70 4.95 19.45
C GLU A 432 -19.84 3.92 19.52
N ARG A 433 -20.43 3.55 18.37
CA ARG A 433 -21.61 2.67 18.33
C ARG A 433 -21.26 1.19 18.35
N HIS A 434 -20.09 0.84 17.83
CA HIS A 434 -19.71 -0.54 17.51
C HIS A 434 -18.25 -0.82 17.93
N PRO A 435 -17.93 -0.77 19.24
CA PRO A 435 -16.56 -0.96 19.72
C PRO A 435 -15.96 -2.35 19.44
N THR A 436 -16.80 -3.32 19.03
CA THR A 436 -16.38 -4.67 18.63
C THR A 436 -16.20 -4.83 17.11
N LEU A 437 -16.37 -3.76 16.31
CA LEU A 437 -16.04 -3.69 14.89
C LEU A 437 -14.71 -2.96 14.69
N HIS A 438 -13.74 -3.65 14.10
CA HIS A 438 -12.38 -3.16 13.93
C HIS A 438 -12.05 -2.95 12.46
N LEU A 439 -11.72 -1.72 12.08
CA LEU A 439 -11.23 -1.40 10.74
C LEU A 439 -9.70 -1.54 10.72
N VAL A 440 -9.18 -2.31 9.77
CA VAL A 440 -7.74 -2.60 9.66
C VAL A 440 -7.24 -2.50 8.23
N GLY A 441 -5.93 -2.34 8.08
CA GLY A 441 -5.27 -2.35 6.78
C GLY A 441 -5.57 -1.15 5.90
N ARG A 442 -5.16 -1.27 4.63
CA ARG A 442 -5.17 -0.18 3.63
C ARG A 442 -6.57 0.37 3.37
N ASN A 443 -7.47 -0.45 2.86
CA ASN A 443 -8.79 0.03 2.45
C ASN A 443 -9.83 0.03 3.58
N GLY A 444 -9.66 -0.84 4.58
CA GLY A 444 -10.50 -0.83 5.79
C GLY A 444 -10.41 0.50 6.54
N MET A 445 -9.21 1.07 6.64
CA MET A 445 -8.99 2.37 7.28
C MET A 445 -8.93 3.54 6.29
N HIS A 446 -9.10 3.28 4.99
CA HIS A 446 -8.91 4.26 3.92
C HIS A 446 -7.55 4.98 3.98
N ARG A 447 -6.50 4.23 4.28
CA ARG A 447 -5.13 4.71 4.40
C ARG A 447 -4.23 4.11 3.35
N TYR A 448 -3.38 4.91 2.73
CA TYR A 448 -2.30 4.40 1.91
C TYR A 448 -1.25 3.74 2.82
N ASN A 449 -1.48 2.47 3.10
CA ASN A 449 -0.60 1.64 3.91
C ASN A 449 0.20 0.67 3.02
N ASN A 450 1.44 0.42 3.44
CA ASN A 450 2.24 -0.72 2.99
C ASN A 450 1.81 -1.98 3.76
N GLN A 451 2.37 -3.13 3.37
CA GLN A 451 2.03 -4.42 3.96
C GLN A 451 2.34 -4.49 5.45
N ASP A 452 3.53 -4.06 5.87
CA ASP A 452 3.97 -4.00 7.27
C ASP A 452 3.06 -3.14 8.14
N HIS A 453 2.60 -1.98 7.63
CA HIS A 453 1.61 -1.16 8.33
C HIS A 453 0.26 -1.85 8.46
N ALA A 454 -0.20 -2.50 7.39
CA ALA A 454 -1.45 -3.24 7.42
C ALA A 454 -1.39 -4.38 8.46
N MET A 455 -0.24 -5.05 8.55
CA MET A 455 0.03 -6.04 9.60
C MET A 455 0.02 -5.40 10.99
N MET A 456 0.73 -4.28 11.18
CA MET A 456 0.78 -3.60 12.48
C MET A 456 -0.61 -3.18 12.97
N THR A 457 -1.48 -2.67 12.09
CA THR A 457 -2.87 -2.35 12.47
C THR A 457 -3.61 -3.59 12.98
N ALA A 458 -3.43 -4.74 12.32
CA ALA A 458 -4.03 -5.99 12.75
C ALA A 458 -3.44 -6.51 14.06
N MET A 459 -2.12 -6.45 14.24
CA MET A 459 -1.44 -6.87 15.47
C MET A 459 -1.97 -6.11 16.68
N LEU A 460 -2.05 -4.78 16.60
CA LEU A 460 -2.57 -3.93 17.68
C LEU A 460 -4.07 -4.17 17.92
N THR A 461 -4.86 -4.43 16.86
CA THR A 461 -6.27 -4.83 17.00
C THR A 461 -6.40 -6.15 17.76
N VAL A 462 -5.56 -7.15 17.48
CA VAL A 462 -5.59 -8.43 18.20
C VAL A 462 -5.27 -8.24 19.67
N GLU A 463 -4.26 -7.44 20.02
CA GLU A 463 -3.96 -7.11 21.42
C GLU A 463 -5.15 -6.46 22.13
N ASN A 464 -5.85 -5.52 21.48
CA ASN A 464 -7.07 -4.92 22.01
C ASN A 464 -8.19 -5.95 22.24
N ILE A 465 -8.41 -6.87 21.29
CA ILE A 465 -9.41 -7.93 21.42
C ILE A 465 -9.08 -8.87 22.58
N LEU A 466 -7.80 -9.27 22.71
CA LEU A 466 -7.37 -10.16 23.79
C LEU A 466 -7.42 -9.49 25.17
N ALA A 467 -7.15 -8.19 25.24
CA ALA A 467 -7.27 -7.41 26.47
C ALA A 467 -8.74 -7.17 26.89
N GLY A 468 -9.70 -7.28 25.97
CA GLY A 468 -11.10 -6.95 26.20
C GLY A 468 -11.38 -5.44 26.30
N GLU A 469 -10.38 -4.60 26.07
CA GLU A 469 -10.46 -3.15 26.07
C GLU A 469 -9.50 -2.54 25.04
N ARG A 470 -9.74 -1.31 24.59
CA ARG A 470 -8.87 -0.61 23.66
C ARG A 470 -7.63 -0.06 24.38
N ILE A 471 -6.57 -0.87 24.41
CA ILE A 471 -5.26 -0.48 24.96
C ILE A 471 -4.35 0.21 23.93
N TYR A 472 -4.64 0.11 22.63
CA TYR A 472 -3.91 0.76 21.55
C TYR A 472 -4.84 1.52 20.61
N ASP A 473 -4.45 2.73 20.20
CA ASP A 473 -5.05 3.39 19.05
C ASP A 473 -4.40 2.94 17.73
N THR A 474 -5.10 2.10 16.99
CA THR A 474 -4.65 1.56 15.69
C THR A 474 -4.56 2.66 14.61
N TRP A 475 -5.29 3.76 14.76
CA TRP A 475 -5.24 4.90 13.83
C TRP A 475 -3.99 5.76 14.01
N CYS A 476 -3.13 5.45 14.94
CA CYS A 476 -1.84 6.12 15.00
C CYS A 476 -0.75 5.33 14.26
N VAL A 477 -1.04 4.12 13.73
CA VAL A 477 -0.08 3.39 12.88
C VAL A 477 0.24 4.27 11.66
N ASN A 478 1.53 4.61 11.56
CA ASN A 478 2.00 5.76 10.81
C ASN A 478 1.90 5.56 9.28
N GLU A 479 1.52 6.63 8.56
CA GLU A 479 1.28 6.63 7.10
C GLU A 479 2.57 6.83 6.27
N ASP A 480 3.68 7.23 6.91
CA ASP A 480 4.85 7.87 6.26
C ASP A 480 5.97 6.93 5.79
N ALA A 481 5.82 5.60 5.83
CA ALA A 481 6.99 4.71 5.65
C ALA A 481 7.53 4.53 4.22
N GLU A 482 6.95 5.14 3.18
CA GLU A 482 7.64 5.16 1.88
C GLU A 482 8.84 6.13 1.87
N TYR A 483 8.90 7.16 2.74
CA TYR A 483 10.07 8.04 2.86
C TYR A 483 10.96 7.78 4.07
N HIS A 484 10.50 6.93 4.98
CA HIS A 484 11.31 6.33 6.02
C HIS A 484 11.90 4.98 5.60
N GLU A 485 12.11 4.74 4.30
CA GLU A 485 12.90 3.62 3.74
C GLU A 485 14.40 3.66 4.09
N ALA A 486 14.81 4.60 4.94
CA ALA A 486 16.13 4.66 5.52
C ALA A 486 16.10 4.14 6.96
N GLY A 487 17.00 3.21 7.26
CA GLY A 487 17.14 2.54 8.55
C GLY A 487 17.36 1.04 8.39
N ASP A 488 17.69 0.38 9.50
CA ASP A 488 17.92 -1.06 9.53
C ASP A 488 16.60 -1.83 9.77
N GLU A 489 16.45 -2.99 9.14
CA GLU A 489 15.34 -3.90 9.40
C GLU A 489 15.30 -4.29 10.88
N GLY A 490 14.12 -4.23 11.50
CA GLY A 490 13.96 -4.56 12.93
C GLY A 490 14.60 -3.58 13.92
N ALA A 491 14.97 -2.37 13.48
CA ALA A 491 15.53 -1.35 14.36
C ALA A 491 14.62 -0.98 15.56
N GLU A 492 13.30 -1.12 15.41
CA GLU A 492 12.31 -0.80 16.43
C GLU A 492 11.91 -2.06 17.21
N ARG A 493 12.52 -2.24 18.39
CA ARG A 493 12.40 -3.45 19.23
C ARG A 493 11.24 -3.41 20.23
N THR A 494 10.68 -2.24 20.51
CA THR A 494 9.56 -2.06 21.44
C THR A 494 8.32 -1.61 20.67
N LEU A 495 7.14 -2.13 21.03
CA LEU A 495 5.89 -1.47 20.64
C LEU A 495 5.98 -0.01 21.09
N PRO A 496 5.51 0.98 20.30
CA PRO A 496 5.69 2.39 20.64
C PRO A 496 5.26 2.65 22.09
N ALA A 497 6.21 3.06 22.93
CA ALA A 497 5.99 3.44 24.32
C ALA A 497 6.40 4.90 24.49
N ALA A 498 5.54 5.65 25.20
CA ALA A 498 5.54 7.09 25.34
C ALA A 498 6.89 7.70 25.74
N ARG A 499 7.27 8.80 25.07
CA ARG A 499 8.20 9.79 25.63
C ARG A 499 7.56 11.16 25.54
N ALA A 500 7.48 11.84 26.69
CA ALA A 500 6.99 13.20 26.80
C ALA A 500 7.85 14.17 25.97
N VAL A 501 7.16 14.98 25.17
CA VAL A 501 7.70 15.96 24.24
C VAL A 501 7.86 17.31 24.97
N THR A 502 9.00 18.01 24.83
CA THR A 502 9.31 19.26 25.55
C THR A 502 8.54 20.47 24.99
N ALA A 503 8.46 21.56 25.76
CA ALA A 503 7.75 22.79 25.35
C ALA A 503 8.27 23.41 24.04
N ASP A 504 9.56 23.22 23.71
CA ASP A 504 10.14 23.66 22.44
C ASP A 504 9.67 22.81 21.24
N GLN A 505 9.31 21.55 21.48
CA GLN A 505 8.73 20.66 20.49
C GLN A 505 7.21 20.91 20.30
N ALA A 506 6.51 21.41 21.33
CA ALA A 506 5.11 21.87 21.22
C ALA A 506 4.93 23.07 20.26
N ALA A 507 5.95 23.90 20.08
CA ALA A 507 5.94 24.99 19.10
C ALA A 507 6.19 24.51 17.65
N ALA A 508 6.83 23.35 17.47
CA ALA A 508 6.99 22.68 16.17
C ALA A 508 5.75 21.81 15.79
N LEU A 509 4.91 21.46 16.77
CA LEU A 509 3.75 20.56 16.69
C LEU A 509 2.46 21.18 16.12
N ALA A 510 2.49 22.42 15.62
CA ALA A 510 1.31 23.04 14.97
C ALA A 510 1.04 22.54 13.53
N SER A 511 1.81 21.56 13.03
CA SER A 511 1.57 20.93 11.73
C SER A 511 2.15 19.51 11.69
N VAL A 512 1.24 18.54 11.59
CA VAL A 512 1.41 17.08 11.39
C VAL A 512 1.72 16.25 12.66
N ARG A 513 0.88 15.22 12.86
CA ARG A 513 0.44 14.55 14.11
C ARG A 513 1.39 13.46 14.63
N ASP A 514 1.28 13.19 15.94
CA ASP A 514 2.09 12.26 16.76
C ASP A 514 1.80 10.75 16.62
N VAL A 515 2.73 9.96 17.16
CA VAL A 515 2.87 8.49 17.29
C VAL A 515 1.79 7.87 18.23
N PRO A 516 1.38 6.58 18.07
CA PRO A 516 0.39 5.93 18.96
C PRO A 516 0.82 5.88 20.42
N GLU A 517 -0.12 6.14 21.33
CA GLU A 517 0.02 5.88 22.77
C GLU A 517 -1.19 5.09 23.31
N ARG A 518 -0.99 4.42 24.45
CA ARG A 518 -2.04 3.70 25.18
C ARG A 518 -3.03 4.69 25.81
N ILE A 519 -4.33 4.44 25.65
CA ILE A 519 -5.38 5.25 26.29
C ILE A 519 -5.24 5.12 27.81
N ALA A 520 -5.14 6.26 28.51
CA ALA A 520 -5.04 6.27 29.97
C ALA A 520 -6.29 5.65 30.61
N ALA A 521 -6.12 4.76 31.58
CA ALA A 521 -7.24 4.18 32.32
C ALA A 521 -7.99 5.31 33.07
N ALA A 522 -9.32 5.30 33.00
CA ALA A 522 -10.15 6.20 33.78
C ALA A 522 -9.89 5.94 35.27
N ASP A 523 -9.43 6.99 35.96
CA ASP A 523 -9.03 6.96 37.37
C ASP A 523 -10.25 6.64 38.25
N THR A 524 -10.50 5.35 38.48
CA THR A 524 -11.58 4.84 39.32
C THR A 524 -11.04 4.55 40.70
N THR A 525 -10.63 5.61 41.41
CA THR A 525 -10.41 5.50 42.86
C THR A 525 -10.88 6.74 43.63
N ARG A 526 -12.06 6.58 44.23
CA ARG A 526 -12.52 7.13 45.52
C ARG A 526 -12.63 8.65 45.70
N GLN A 527 -13.85 9.07 46.05
CA GLN A 527 -14.09 9.46 47.45
C GLN A 527 -15.51 9.13 47.89
N ALA A 528 -15.60 8.17 48.81
CA ALA A 528 -16.61 8.13 49.84
C ALA A 528 -16.08 8.98 51.00
N ALA A 529 -16.76 10.09 51.29
CA ALA A 529 -16.94 10.74 52.59
C ALA A 529 -18.02 11.81 52.41
#